data_AF-A0A7K9Y1C6-F1
#
_entry.id   AF-A0A7K9Y1C6-F1
#
_cell.length_a   1.000
_cell.length_b   1.000
_cell.length_c   1.000
_cell.angle_alpha   90.00
_cell.angle_beta   90.00
_cell.angle_gamma   90.00
#
_symmetry.space_group_name_H-M   'P 1'
#
loop_
_entity.id
_entity.type
_entity.pdbx_description
1 polymer ?
#
loop_
_entity_poly.entity_id
_entity_poly.type
_entity_poly.pdbx_seq_one_letter_code
_entity_poly.pdbx_strand_id
1 'polypeptide(L)'
;TACEKEPSSYMWIYILMGNMLRGIGETPITPLGISYLDDFAKEENVPVYVACLHTIAMLGPMFGFILGSLCARLYVDIGFVDLGKITITPQDSRWVGAWWLGFLVGGAISFLAAIPFCFLPKSLKKPLKTSKDKTSPANSYISYLFLSDFYISLKKLLSNRMYITFMCCALLQFSSFVGFLTYKPKYMEQQYGQSAAKSNFLIGLINLPPIGIGIFLGGIIMKKYKMSIIGATKFSFSLSFVAYSLSLLHFFVGCENHVVAGITVSYN
;
A
#
# COMPACT_ATOMS: atom_id res chain seq x y z
N THR A 1 43.41 -8.30 21.62
CA THR A 1 42.48 -7.17 21.75
C THR A 1 41.07 -7.73 21.70
N ALA A 2 40.33 -7.56 22.80
CA ALA A 2 39.00 -8.15 22.96
C ALA A 2 38.02 -7.57 21.94
N CYS A 3 37.23 -8.42 21.27
CA CYS A 3 36.01 -7.97 20.60
C CYS A 3 35.13 -7.33 21.67
N GLU A 4 34.96 -6.01 21.60
CA GLU A 4 33.85 -5.36 22.30
C GLU A 4 32.56 -6.05 21.82
N LYS A 5 31.77 -6.55 22.77
CA LYS A 5 30.39 -6.95 22.48
C LYS A 5 29.72 -5.70 21.89
N GLU A 6 29.29 -5.78 20.63
CA GLU A 6 28.40 -4.76 20.08
C GLU A 6 27.26 -4.55 21.08
N PRO A 7 26.99 -3.33 21.54
CA PRO A 7 25.81 -3.07 22.34
C PRO A 7 24.62 -3.40 21.45
N SER A 8 23.92 -4.51 21.74
CA SER A 8 22.69 -4.88 21.06
C SER A 8 21.63 -3.83 21.40
N SER A 9 21.58 -2.76 20.61
CA SER A 9 20.59 -1.72 20.78
C SER A 9 19.22 -2.27 20.40
N TYR A 10 18.34 -2.40 21.38
CA TYR A 10 16.95 -2.85 21.20
C TYR A 10 16.05 -1.77 20.55
N MET A 11 16.62 -0.75 19.91
CA MET A 11 15.88 0.37 19.30
C MET A 11 14.87 -0.06 18.23
N TRP A 12 15.06 -1.21 17.59
CA TRP A 12 14.10 -1.77 16.63
C TRP A 12 12.73 -2.05 17.25
N ILE A 13 12.65 -2.29 18.57
CA ILE A 13 11.38 -2.51 19.29
C ILE A 13 10.49 -1.27 19.21
N TYR A 14 11.05 -0.06 19.30
CA TYR A 14 10.27 1.18 19.18
C TYR A 14 9.70 1.35 17.78
N ILE A 15 10.48 0.99 16.75
CA ILE A 15 10.02 1.01 15.36
C ILE A 15 8.88 -0.02 15.16
N LEU A 16 9.01 -1.21 15.76
CA LEU A 16 7.96 -2.23 15.73
C LEU A 16 6.67 -1.72 16.39
N MET A 17 6.76 -1.20 17.61
CA MET A 17 5.60 -0.68 18.35
C MET A 17 4.91 0.47 17.60
N GLY A 18 5.70 1.38 17.01
CA GLY A 18 5.17 2.47 16.19
C GLY A 18 4.41 1.97 14.97
N ASN A 19 4.95 0.97 14.25
CA ASN A 19 4.27 0.38 13.10
C ASN A 19 3.02 -0.42 13.49
N MET A 20 3.02 -1.07 14.66
CA MET A 20 1.84 -1.74 15.20
C MET A 20 0.72 -0.73 15.48
N LEU A 21 1.04 0.38 16.16
CA LEU A 21 0.08 1.45 16.44
C LEU A 21 -0.46 2.07 15.14
N ARG A 22 0.41 2.29 14.15
CA ARG A 22 0.02 2.75 12.81
C ARG A 22 -0.98 1.79 12.16
N GLY A 23 -0.74 0.49 12.23
CA GLY A 23 -1.62 -0.53 11.67
C GLY A 23 -3.01 -0.55 12.33
N ILE A 24 -3.07 -0.41 13.66
CA ILE A 24 -4.34 -0.31 14.41
C ILE A 24 -5.17 0.88 13.91
N GLY A 25 -4.53 2.05 13.72
CA GLY A 25 -5.20 3.26 13.23
C GLY A 25 -5.68 3.17 11.78
N GLU A 26 -4.96 2.44 10.92
CA GLU A 26 -5.29 2.31 9.49
C GLU A 26 -6.42 1.32 9.22
N THR A 27 -6.55 0.28 10.05
CA THR A 27 -7.49 -0.85 9.88
C THR A 27 -8.93 -0.45 9.53
N PRO A 28 -9.59 0.51 10.22
CA PRO A 28 -11.00 0.82 9.97
C PRO A 28 -11.24 1.69 8.73
N ILE A 29 -10.22 2.36 8.17
CA ILE A 29 -10.40 3.41 7.16
C ILE A 29 -11.03 2.85 5.88
N THR A 30 -10.44 1.79 5.31
CA THR A 30 -10.89 1.21 4.05
C THR A 30 -12.23 0.48 4.17
N PRO A 31 -12.45 -0.42 5.16
CA PRO A 31 -13.73 -1.12 5.27
C PRO A 31 -14.91 -0.16 5.52
N LEU A 32 -14.76 0.81 6.44
CA LEU A 32 -15.83 1.77 6.74
C LEU A 32 -16.11 2.69 5.55
N GLY A 33 -15.07 3.12 4.83
CA GLY A 33 -15.22 3.95 3.63
C GLY A 33 -15.99 3.24 2.51
N ILE A 34 -15.66 1.98 2.22
CA ILE A 34 -16.34 1.21 1.19
C ILE A 34 -17.77 0.88 1.59
N SER A 35 -18.02 0.45 2.83
CA SER A 35 -19.39 0.18 3.31
C SER A 35 -20.26 1.44 3.30
N TYR A 36 -19.70 2.59 3.65
CA TYR A 36 -20.41 3.86 3.53
C TYR A 36 -20.77 4.17 2.08
N LEU A 37 -19.85 3.95 1.14
CA LEU A 37 -20.12 4.20 -0.26
C LEU A 37 -21.22 3.28 -0.81
N ASP A 38 -21.19 2.00 -0.44
CA ASP A 38 -22.17 0.99 -0.86
C ASP A 38 -23.58 1.27 -0.30
N ASP A 39 -23.68 1.71 0.96
CA ASP A 39 -24.95 2.04 1.61
C ASP A 39 -25.67 3.26 1.00
N PHE A 40 -24.92 4.20 0.40
CA PHE A 40 -25.45 5.52 -0.02
C PHE A 40 -25.39 5.79 -1.52
N ALA A 41 -24.60 5.04 -2.30
CA ALA A 41 -24.53 5.20 -3.75
C ALA A 41 -25.56 4.33 -4.49
N LYS A 42 -25.91 4.73 -5.72
CA LYS A 42 -26.67 3.85 -6.63
C LYS A 42 -25.77 2.72 -7.12
N GLU A 43 -26.29 1.50 -7.18
CA GLU A 43 -25.54 0.28 -7.58
C GLU A 43 -24.74 0.46 -8.88
N GLU A 44 -25.29 1.16 -9.88
CA GLU A 44 -24.60 1.42 -11.16
C GLU A 44 -23.38 2.35 -11.04
N ASN A 45 -23.32 3.18 -9.99
CA ASN A 45 -22.25 4.15 -9.76
C ASN A 45 -21.20 3.66 -8.75
N VAL A 46 -21.54 2.66 -7.92
CA VAL A 46 -20.62 2.09 -6.92
C VAL A 46 -19.26 1.71 -7.53
N PRO A 47 -19.16 1.02 -8.69
CA PRO A 47 -17.86 0.64 -9.26
C PRO A 47 -16.95 1.83 -9.58
N VAL A 48 -17.52 2.93 -10.10
CA VAL A 48 -16.73 4.13 -10.42
C VAL A 48 -16.32 4.86 -9.15
N TYR A 49 -17.19 4.95 -8.16
CA TYR A 49 -16.83 5.61 -6.90
C TYR A 49 -15.76 4.82 -6.12
N VAL A 50 -15.86 3.49 -6.09
CA VAL A 50 -14.83 2.62 -5.50
C VAL A 50 -13.50 2.78 -6.27
N ALA A 51 -13.55 2.82 -7.60
CA ALA A 51 -12.36 3.06 -8.42
C ALA A 51 -11.74 4.44 -8.14
N CYS A 52 -12.54 5.51 -8.05
CA CYS A 52 -12.06 6.84 -7.66
C CYS A 52 -11.38 6.82 -6.29
N LEU A 53 -11.99 6.18 -5.29
CA LEU A 53 -11.41 6.07 -3.95
C LEU A 53 -10.03 5.37 -3.99
N HIS A 54 -9.92 4.24 -4.68
CA HIS A 54 -8.65 3.52 -4.79
C HIS A 54 -7.60 4.26 -5.63
N THR A 55 -8.01 4.98 -6.68
CA THR A 55 -7.09 5.84 -7.45
C THR A 55 -6.55 6.99 -6.59
N ILE A 56 -7.40 7.63 -5.78
CA ILE A 56 -6.95 8.66 -4.82
C ILE A 56 -6.02 8.04 -3.78
N ALA A 57 -6.35 6.84 -3.27
CA ALA A 57 -5.48 6.13 -2.33
C ALA A 57 -4.10 5.84 -2.93
N MET A 58 -4.00 5.58 -4.24
CA MET A 58 -2.73 5.34 -4.95
C MET A 58 -1.83 6.60 -5.00
N LEU A 59 -2.40 7.81 -4.87
CA LEU A 59 -1.60 9.02 -4.75
C LEU A 59 -0.76 9.04 -3.46
N GLY A 60 -1.25 8.38 -2.40
CA GLY A 60 -0.52 8.25 -1.13
C GLY A 60 0.87 7.62 -1.31
N PRO A 61 0.96 6.37 -1.82
CA PRO A 61 2.23 5.75 -2.19
C PRO A 61 3.05 6.59 -3.17
N MET A 62 2.44 7.24 -4.19
CA MET A 62 3.17 8.09 -5.13
C MET A 62 3.92 9.22 -4.41
N PHE A 63 3.22 9.99 -3.60
CA PHE A 63 3.82 11.06 -2.82
C PHE A 63 4.77 10.52 -1.74
N GLY A 64 4.48 9.35 -1.17
CA GLY A 64 5.36 8.66 -0.22
C GLY A 64 6.71 8.29 -0.81
N PHE A 65 6.75 7.72 -2.02
CA PHE A 65 8.00 7.41 -2.72
C PHE A 65 8.77 8.68 -3.13
N ILE A 66 8.07 9.74 -3.53
CA ILE A 66 8.70 11.03 -3.84
C ILE A 66 9.29 11.67 -2.57
N LEU A 67 8.54 11.70 -1.48
CA LEU A 67 9.02 12.18 -0.18
C LEU A 67 10.21 11.33 0.32
N GLY A 68 10.11 10.00 0.19
CA GLY A 68 11.18 9.07 0.50
C GLY A 68 12.43 9.32 -0.35
N SER A 69 12.27 9.69 -1.63
CA SER A 69 13.37 10.13 -2.47
C SER A 69 14.04 11.39 -1.91
N LEU A 70 13.27 12.42 -1.54
CA LEU A 70 13.79 13.66 -0.97
C LEU A 70 14.53 13.41 0.35
N CYS A 71 13.94 12.62 1.25
CA CYS A 71 14.58 12.25 2.51
C CYS A 71 15.85 11.43 2.28
N ALA A 72 15.87 10.54 1.27
CA ALA A 72 17.04 9.75 0.92
C ALA A 72 18.19 10.56 0.31
N ARG A 73 17.93 11.76 -0.24
CA ARG A 73 18.98 12.67 -0.74
C ARG A 73 19.70 13.43 0.36
N LEU A 74 19.14 13.48 1.57
CA LEU A 74 19.72 14.14 2.72
C LEU A 74 20.42 13.11 3.59
N TYR A 75 21.64 13.40 4.02
CA TYR A 75 22.37 12.50 4.92
C TYR A 75 21.66 12.40 6.27
N VAL A 76 21.69 11.25 6.93
CA VAL A 76 20.93 10.98 8.17
C VAL A 76 21.18 12.02 9.27
N ASP A 77 22.42 12.49 9.42
CA ASP A 77 22.86 13.44 10.45
C ASP A 77 22.87 14.89 9.93
N ILE A 78 21.75 15.34 9.37
CA ILE A 78 21.58 16.69 8.84
C ILE A 78 21.92 17.72 9.92
N GLY A 79 22.90 18.60 9.64
CA GLY A 79 23.28 19.70 10.53
C GLY A 79 24.26 19.32 11.64
N PHE A 80 24.59 18.04 11.81
CA PHE A 80 25.60 17.57 12.77
C PHE A 80 26.94 17.23 12.10
N VAL A 81 26.93 16.86 10.81
CA VAL A 81 28.13 16.51 10.04
C VAL A 81 28.32 17.45 8.85
N ASP A 82 29.56 17.92 8.65
CA ASP A 82 29.95 18.70 7.49
C ASP A 82 30.25 17.78 6.29
N LEU A 83 29.35 17.79 5.31
CA LEU A 83 29.46 17.01 4.07
C LEU A 83 30.73 17.33 3.27
N GLY A 84 31.32 18.52 3.43
CA GLY A 84 32.58 18.88 2.77
C GLY A 84 33.80 18.15 3.31
N LYS A 85 33.71 17.55 4.51
CA LYS A 85 34.80 16.82 5.16
C LYS A 85 34.72 15.30 4.97
N ILE A 86 33.60 14.79 4.46
CA ILE A 86 33.38 13.37 4.23
C ILE A 86 33.33 13.06 2.72
N THR A 87 33.97 11.97 2.31
CA THR A 87 34.03 11.53 0.90
C THR A 87 32.84 10.63 0.51
N ILE A 88 31.75 10.67 1.28
CA ILE A 88 30.59 9.78 1.09
C ILE A 88 29.59 10.48 0.16
N THR A 89 29.20 9.80 -0.92
CA THR A 89 28.20 10.28 -1.87
C THR A 89 26.89 9.51 -1.73
N PRO A 90 25.74 10.03 -2.21
CA PRO A 90 24.46 9.32 -2.19
C PRO A 90 24.40 7.97 -2.93
N GLN A 91 25.43 7.64 -3.70
CA GLN A 91 25.62 6.37 -4.40
C GLN A 91 26.43 5.36 -3.59
N ASP A 92 27.14 5.81 -2.55
CA ASP A 92 27.94 4.97 -1.67
C ASP A 92 27.04 4.12 -0.77
N SER A 93 27.39 2.86 -0.53
CA SER A 93 26.63 1.94 0.33
C SER A 93 26.55 2.40 1.80
N ARG A 94 27.48 3.27 2.22
CA ARG A 94 27.51 3.90 3.55
C ARG A 94 26.52 5.06 3.69
N TRP A 95 25.92 5.51 2.60
CA TRP A 95 24.95 6.59 2.64
C TRP A 95 23.62 6.12 3.22
N VAL A 96 23.27 6.66 4.39
CA VAL A 96 21.96 6.49 5.00
C VAL A 96 21.21 7.80 4.87
N GLY A 97 20.05 7.75 4.21
CA GLY A 97 19.16 8.89 4.08
C GLY A 97 18.51 9.29 5.41
N ALA A 98 18.05 10.53 5.53
CA ALA A 98 17.28 11.03 6.67
C ALA A 98 15.86 10.44 6.75
N TRP A 99 15.76 9.11 6.87
CA TRP A 99 14.53 8.32 6.84
C TRP A 99 13.50 8.74 7.90
N TRP A 100 13.98 9.21 9.06
CA TRP A 100 13.14 9.64 10.17
C TRP A 100 12.26 10.85 9.82
N LEU A 101 12.71 11.69 8.89
CA LEU A 101 11.96 12.87 8.46
C LEU A 101 10.63 12.49 7.80
N GLY A 102 10.60 11.36 7.08
CA GLY A 102 9.39 10.84 6.47
C GLY A 102 8.28 10.53 7.48
N PHE A 103 8.64 10.01 8.66
CA PHE A 103 7.68 9.74 9.74
C PHE A 103 7.08 11.02 10.32
N LEU A 104 7.89 12.08 10.48
CA LEU A 104 7.41 13.37 10.99
C LEU A 104 6.45 14.05 10.01
N VAL A 105 6.84 14.11 8.73
CA VAL A 105 6.00 14.71 7.68
C VAL A 105 4.70 13.91 7.50
N GLY A 106 4.79 12.58 7.42
CA GLY A 106 3.62 11.71 7.30
C GLY A 106 2.68 11.85 8.50
N GLY A 107 3.22 11.85 9.72
CA GLY A 107 2.43 12.03 10.95
C GLY A 107 1.73 13.38 11.01
N ALA A 108 2.39 14.47 10.62
CA ALA A 108 1.79 15.80 10.54
C ALA A 108 0.65 15.85 9.52
N ILE A 109 0.85 15.29 8.32
CA ILE A 109 -0.20 15.22 7.29
C ILE A 109 -1.39 14.40 7.78
N SER A 110 -1.15 13.23 8.39
CA SER A 110 -2.22 12.39 8.94
C SER A 110 -2.99 13.10 10.06
N PHE A 111 -2.31 13.82 10.94
CA PHE A 111 -2.95 14.61 11.99
C PHE A 111 -3.83 15.72 11.40
N LEU A 112 -3.32 16.48 10.42
CA LEU A 112 -4.10 17.50 9.72
C LEU A 112 -5.30 16.91 8.97
N ALA A 113 -5.14 15.74 8.35
CA ALA A 113 -6.22 15.04 7.65
C ALA A 113 -7.31 14.54 8.61
N ALA A 114 -7.00 14.28 9.89
CA ALA A 114 -7.99 13.88 10.89
C ALA A 114 -8.91 15.04 11.34
N ILE A 115 -8.43 16.29 11.27
CA ILE A 115 -9.18 17.48 11.73
C ILE A 115 -10.54 17.60 11.02
N PRO A 116 -10.64 17.53 9.66
CA PRO A 116 -11.93 17.54 8.97
C PRO A 116 -12.90 16.45 9.43
N PHE A 117 -12.42 15.28 9.80
CA PHE A 117 -13.28 14.19 10.27
C PHE A 117 -13.96 14.51 11.60
N CYS A 118 -13.35 15.34 12.44
CA CYS A 118 -13.97 15.81 13.69
C CYS A 118 -15.22 16.67 13.47
N PHE A 119 -15.37 17.26 12.27
CA PHE A 119 -16.51 18.10 11.92
C PHE A 119 -17.63 17.35 11.18
N LEU A 120 -17.43 16.07 10.86
CA LEU A 120 -18.47 15.25 10.24
C LEU A 120 -19.64 14.99 11.22
N PRO A 121 -20.89 15.00 10.74
CA PRO A 121 -22.05 14.73 11.59
C PRO A 121 -22.02 13.32 12.14
N LYS A 122 -22.32 13.16 13.44
CA LYS A 122 -22.29 11.88 14.17
C LYS A 122 -23.23 10.81 13.58
N SER A 123 -24.23 11.21 12.81
CA SER A 123 -25.16 10.29 12.16
C SER A 123 -25.59 10.87 10.83
N LEU A 124 -25.48 10.06 9.78
CA LEU A 124 -26.04 10.35 8.48
C LEU A 124 -27.40 9.65 8.40
N LYS A 125 -28.45 10.40 8.05
CA LYS A 125 -29.78 9.82 7.83
C LYS A 125 -29.66 8.78 6.72
N LYS A 126 -29.73 7.50 7.07
CA LYS A 126 -29.79 6.43 6.07
C LYS A 126 -31.01 6.70 5.17
N PRO A 127 -30.88 6.62 3.83
CA PRO A 127 -32.06 6.59 2.97
C PRO A 127 -32.96 5.45 3.46
N LEU A 128 -34.27 5.70 3.56
CA LEU A 128 -35.29 4.77 4.07
C LEU A 128 -35.30 3.47 3.25
N LYS A 129 -34.38 2.56 3.52
CA LYS A 129 -34.45 1.15 3.14
C LYS A 129 -34.25 0.37 4.42
N THR A 130 -35.37 -0.11 4.95
CA THR A 130 -35.50 -1.07 6.07
C THR A 130 -35.45 -0.49 7.49
N SER A 131 -36.43 0.33 7.86
CA SER A 131 -36.91 0.39 9.25
C SER A 131 -38.12 -0.52 9.42
N LYS A 132 -37.88 -1.83 9.48
CA LYS A 132 -38.83 -2.79 10.04
C LYS A 132 -38.07 -3.71 10.99
N ASP A 133 -37.60 -3.13 12.09
CA ASP A 133 -37.55 -3.83 13.37
C ASP A 133 -37.02 -2.88 14.43
N LYS A 134 -37.94 -2.31 15.20
CA LYS A 134 -37.63 -1.75 16.52
C LYS A 134 -38.81 -2.04 17.44
N THR A 135 -38.78 -3.22 18.05
CA THR A 135 -39.49 -3.48 19.30
C THR A 135 -38.59 -4.26 20.26
N SER A 136 -38.17 -3.55 21.30
CA SER A 136 -37.97 -4.01 22.69
C SER A 136 -36.64 -4.65 23.14
N PRO A 137 -36.29 -4.54 24.45
CA PRO A 137 -34.92 -4.53 24.95
C PRO A 137 -34.47 -5.88 25.52
N ALA A 138 -33.31 -6.39 25.09
CA ALA A 138 -32.56 -7.44 25.77
C ALA A 138 -31.10 -7.44 25.27
N ASN A 139 -30.25 -6.62 25.90
CA ASN A 139 -28.88 -6.37 25.41
C ASN A 139 -27.97 -7.63 25.36
N SER A 140 -28.26 -8.67 26.14
CA SER A 140 -27.50 -9.93 26.14
C SER A 140 -27.95 -10.92 25.06
N TYR A 141 -29.26 -11.08 24.85
CA TYR A 141 -29.81 -11.96 23.80
C TYR A 141 -29.52 -11.45 22.39
N ILE A 142 -29.59 -10.13 22.19
CA ILE A 142 -29.25 -9.50 20.90
C ILE A 142 -27.77 -9.70 20.57
N SER A 143 -26.87 -9.61 21.55
CA SER A 143 -25.44 -9.81 21.32
C SER A 143 -25.09 -11.27 20.98
N TYR A 144 -25.73 -12.25 21.65
CA TYR A 144 -25.54 -13.66 21.34
C TYR A 144 -26.11 -14.03 19.97
N LEU A 145 -27.30 -13.53 19.64
CA LEU A 145 -27.91 -13.71 18.33
C LEU A 145 -27.04 -13.11 17.22
N PHE A 146 -26.52 -11.89 17.43
CA PHE A 146 -25.60 -11.25 16.50
C PHE A 146 -24.29 -12.03 16.31
N LEU A 147 -23.67 -12.53 17.39
CA LEU A 147 -22.46 -13.37 17.32
C LEU A 147 -22.73 -14.70 16.60
N SER A 148 -23.88 -15.31 16.84
CA SER A 148 -24.30 -16.55 16.19
C SER A 148 -24.55 -16.32 14.69
N ASP A 149 -25.30 -15.28 14.33
CA ASP A 149 -25.58 -14.92 12.94
C ASP A 149 -24.30 -14.53 12.20
N PHE A 150 -23.39 -13.82 12.87
CA PHE A 150 -22.06 -13.51 12.36
C PHE A 150 -21.24 -14.78 12.11
N TYR A 151 -21.18 -15.70 13.08
CA TYR A 151 -20.47 -16.97 12.94
C TYR A 151 -21.05 -17.81 11.80
N ILE A 152 -22.38 -17.92 11.70
CA ILE A 152 -23.05 -18.65 10.61
C ILE A 152 -22.71 -18.02 9.26
N SER A 153 -22.74 -16.69 9.15
CA SER A 153 -22.42 -15.96 7.93
C SER A 153 -20.95 -16.12 7.55
N LEU A 154 -20.04 -15.99 8.52
CA LEU A 154 -18.61 -16.22 8.35
C LEU A 154 -18.33 -17.66 7.89
N LYS A 155 -18.97 -18.65 8.52
CA LYS A 155 -18.84 -20.06 8.13
C LYS A 155 -19.35 -20.31 6.71
N LYS A 156 -20.50 -19.73 6.32
CA LYS A 156 -21.02 -19.81 4.95
C LYS A 156 -20.05 -19.20 3.94
N LEU A 157 -19.48 -18.03 4.27
CA LEU A 157 -18.52 -17.33 3.42
C LEU A 157 -17.21 -18.14 3.27
N LEU A 158 -16.66 -18.64 4.38
CA LEU A 158 -15.44 -19.44 4.38
C LEU A 158 -15.62 -20.83 3.79
N SER A 159 -16.83 -21.39 3.82
CA SER A 159 -17.15 -22.67 3.17
C SER A 159 -17.39 -22.53 1.67
N ASN A 160 -17.52 -21.29 1.15
CA ASN A 160 -17.73 -21.05 -0.26
C ASN A 160 -16.40 -21.16 -1.02
N ARG A 161 -16.26 -22.23 -1.80
CA ARG A 161 -15.05 -22.51 -2.61
C ARG A 161 -14.68 -21.36 -3.55
N MET A 162 -15.66 -20.73 -4.19
CA MET A 162 -15.40 -19.61 -5.10
C MET A 162 -14.81 -18.40 -4.37
N TYR A 163 -15.35 -18.09 -3.19
CA TYR A 163 -14.87 -16.99 -2.36
C TYR A 163 -13.44 -17.25 -1.85
N ILE A 164 -13.17 -18.46 -1.36
CA ILE A 164 -11.83 -18.82 -0.88
C ILE A 164 -10.80 -18.77 -2.00
N THR A 165 -11.11 -19.34 -3.17
CA THR A 165 -10.21 -19.27 -4.34
C THR A 165 -9.94 -17.82 -4.73
N PHE A 166 -10.97 -16.97 -4.76
CA PHE A 166 -10.82 -15.54 -5.05
C PHE A 166 -9.93 -14.85 -4.01
N MET A 167 -10.13 -15.12 -2.71
CA MET A 167 -9.32 -14.55 -1.64
C MET A 167 -7.86 -15.00 -1.70
N CYS A 168 -7.60 -16.28 -1.99
CA CYS A 168 -6.24 -16.78 -2.19
C CYS A 168 -5.56 -16.08 -3.39
N CYS A 169 -6.26 -15.95 -4.53
CA CYS A 169 -5.74 -15.21 -5.69
C CYS A 169 -5.45 -13.75 -5.34
N ALA A 170 -6.37 -13.06 -4.68
CA ALA A 170 -6.21 -11.67 -4.27
C ALA A 170 -5.00 -11.52 -3.33
N LEU A 171 -4.87 -12.40 -2.33
CA LEU A 171 -3.74 -12.40 -1.39
C LEU A 171 -2.41 -12.53 -2.14
N LEU A 172 -2.29 -13.47 -3.07
CA LEU A 172 -1.09 -13.66 -3.87
C LEU A 172 -0.78 -12.43 -4.74
N GLN A 173 -1.79 -11.85 -5.40
CA GLN A 173 -1.64 -10.67 -6.23
C GLN A 173 -1.21 -9.45 -5.42
N PHE A 174 -1.88 -9.16 -4.30
CA PHE A 174 -1.51 -8.04 -3.44
C PHE A 174 -0.15 -8.24 -2.77
N SER A 175 0.18 -9.46 -2.35
CA SER A 175 1.50 -9.76 -1.76
C SER A 175 2.61 -9.59 -2.80
N SER A 176 2.41 -10.07 -4.03
CA SER A 176 3.35 -9.87 -5.14
C SER A 176 3.55 -8.38 -5.44
N PHE A 177 2.44 -7.62 -5.48
CA PHE A 177 2.48 -6.17 -5.71
C PHE A 177 3.24 -5.42 -4.61
N VAL A 178 2.94 -5.69 -3.34
CA VAL A 178 3.64 -5.08 -2.19
C VAL A 178 5.12 -5.48 -2.18
N GLY A 179 5.43 -6.75 -2.46
CA GLY A 179 6.81 -7.22 -2.58
C GLY A 179 7.57 -6.50 -3.69
N PHE A 180 6.96 -6.34 -4.86
CA PHE A 180 7.55 -5.57 -5.97
C PHE A 180 7.84 -4.12 -5.56
N LEU A 181 6.88 -3.41 -4.97
CA LEU A 181 7.10 -2.02 -4.55
C LEU A 181 8.18 -1.89 -3.47
N THR A 182 8.24 -2.85 -2.54
CA THR A 182 9.18 -2.81 -1.41
C THR A 182 10.61 -3.11 -1.85
N TYR A 183 10.79 -4.15 -2.67
CA TYR A 183 12.12 -4.65 -3.00
C TYR A 183 12.68 -4.10 -4.32
N LYS A 184 11.86 -3.61 -5.25
CA LYS A 184 12.35 -3.06 -6.51
C LYS A 184 13.30 -1.87 -6.36
N PRO A 185 13.05 -0.87 -5.49
CA PRO A 185 14.03 0.21 -5.25
C PRO A 185 15.36 -0.35 -4.77
N LYS A 186 15.32 -1.30 -3.83
CA LYS A 186 16.52 -1.92 -3.27
C LYS A 186 17.26 -2.76 -4.31
N TYR A 187 16.53 -3.48 -5.17
CA TYR A 187 17.10 -4.18 -6.30
C TYR A 187 17.83 -3.22 -7.24
N MET A 188 17.25 -2.05 -7.55
CA MET A 188 17.93 -1.04 -8.38
C MET A 188 19.18 -0.46 -7.73
N GLU A 189 19.19 -0.31 -6.39
CA GLU A 189 20.38 0.09 -5.65
C GLU A 189 21.50 -0.96 -5.75
N GLN A 190 21.17 -2.22 -5.50
CA GLN A 190 22.19 -3.29 -5.43
C GLN A 190 22.67 -3.73 -6.80
N GLN A 191 21.76 -3.91 -7.77
CA GLN A 191 22.08 -4.46 -9.07
C GLN A 191 22.63 -3.41 -10.04
N TYR A 192 22.10 -2.19 -9.99
CA TYR A 192 22.43 -1.12 -10.94
C TYR A 192 23.16 0.06 -10.30
N GLY A 193 23.52 -0.02 -9.02
CA GLY A 193 24.31 0.99 -8.31
C GLY A 193 23.62 2.36 -8.23
N GLN A 194 22.30 2.39 -8.36
CA GLN A 194 21.55 3.64 -8.32
C GLN A 194 21.37 4.08 -6.87
N SER A 195 21.49 5.38 -6.58
CA SER A 195 21.18 5.91 -5.24
C SER A 195 19.74 5.59 -4.83
N ALA A 196 19.49 5.34 -3.54
CA ALA A 196 18.14 5.11 -2.99
C ALA A 196 17.15 6.23 -3.38
N ALA A 197 17.62 7.48 -3.42
CA ALA A 197 16.84 8.62 -3.86
C ALA A 197 16.32 8.49 -5.30
N LYS A 198 17.21 8.20 -6.24
CA LYS A 198 16.85 8.04 -7.66
C LYS A 198 15.92 6.84 -7.87
N SER A 199 16.21 5.72 -7.20
CA SER A 199 15.36 4.52 -7.23
C SER A 199 13.93 4.82 -6.76
N ASN A 200 13.77 5.45 -5.60
CA ASN A 200 12.47 5.83 -5.06
C ASN A 200 11.71 6.81 -5.97
N PHE A 201 12.42 7.78 -6.56
CA PHE A 201 11.83 8.74 -7.50
C PHE A 201 11.25 8.06 -8.74
N LEU A 202 12.00 7.11 -9.35
CA LEU A 202 11.54 6.37 -10.52
C LEU A 202 10.32 5.50 -10.22
N ILE A 203 10.24 4.89 -9.03
CA ILE A 203 9.04 4.16 -8.63
C ILE A 203 7.84 5.10 -8.47
N GLY A 204 8.02 6.19 -7.72
CA GLY A 204 6.98 7.18 -7.47
C GLY A 204 6.41 7.82 -8.73
N LEU A 205 7.27 8.18 -9.68
CA LEU A 205 6.89 8.94 -10.87
C LEU A 205 6.52 8.07 -12.08
N ILE A 206 7.18 6.93 -12.28
CA ILE A 206 7.01 6.14 -13.52
C ILE A 206 6.13 4.90 -13.28
N ASN A 207 6.28 4.21 -12.15
CA ASN A 207 5.62 2.91 -11.95
C ASN A 207 4.21 3.06 -11.36
N LEU A 208 4.02 3.97 -10.41
CA LEU A 208 2.76 4.13 -9.69
C LEU A 208 1.62 4.84 -10.45
N PRO A 209 1.85 5.91 -11.26
CA PRO A 209 0.75 6.53 -12.00
C PRO A 209 0.02 5.60 -12.98
N PRO A 210 0.70 4.73 -13.77
CA PRO A 210 0.02 3.73 -14.61
C PRO A 210 -0.94 2.83 -13.84
N ILE A 211 -0.61 2.50 -12.59
CA ILE A 211 -1.48 1.69 -11.72
C ILE A 211 -2.74 2.47 -11.36
N GLY A 212 -2.61 3.73 -10.95
CA GLY A 212 -3.75 4.60 -10.65
C GLY A 212 -4.69 4.79 -11.85
N ILE A 213 -4.11 4.97 -13.04
CA ILE A 213 -4.86 5.04 -14.31
C ILE A 213 -5.59 3.72 -14.59
N GLY A 214 -4.92 2.58 -14.41
CA GLY A 214 -5.51 1.26 -14.61
C GLY A 214 -6.72 0.99 -13.70
N ILE A 215 -6.62 1.36 -12.41
CA ILE A 215 -7.73 1.25 -11.45
C ILE A 215 -8.92 2.10 -11.91
N PHE A 216 -8.67 3.37 -12.28
CA PHE A 216 -9.71 4.30 -12.70
C PHE A 216 -10.41 3.85 -13.99
N LEU A 217 -9.62 3.47 -15.00
CA LEU A 217 -10.14 2.94 -16.26
C LEU A 217 -10.93 1.65 -16.05
N GLY A 218 -10.47 0.75 -15.17
CA GLY A 218 -11.19 -0.47 -14.80
C GLY A 218 -12.60 -0.17 -14.28
N GLY A 219 -12.73 0.81 -13.36
CA GLY A 219 -14.03 1.25 -12.85
C GLY A 219 -14.94 1.84 -13.93
N ILE A 220 -14.40 2.66 -14.84
CA ILE A 220 -15.17 3.23 -15.96
C ILE A 220 -15.64 2.14 -16.92
N ILE A 221 -14.78 1.19 -17.28
CA ILE A 221 -15.12 0.07 -18.16
C ILE A 221 -16.24 -0.76 -17.53
N MET A 222 -16.11 -1.11 -16.24
CA MET A 222 -17.14 -1.87 -15.51
C MET A 222 -18.51 -1.17 -15.54
N LYS A 223 -18.55 0.16 -15.33
CA LYS A 223 -19.78 0.94 -15.41
C LYS A 223 -20.32 1.05 -16.83
N LYS A 224 -19.47 1.39 -17.81
CA LYS A 224 -19.88 1.63 -19.21
C LYS A 224 -20.50 0.37 -19.84
N TYR A 225 -19.92 -0.79 -19.58
CA TYR A 225 -20.40 -2.06 -20.13
C TYR A 225 -21.37 -2.82 -19.22
N LYS A 226 -21.74 -2.24 -18.07
CA LYS A 226 -22.60 -2.87 -17.04
C LYS A 226 -22.22 -4.33 -16.81
N MET A 227 -20.93 -4.57 -16.57
CA MET A 227 -20.37 -5.92 -16.57
C MET A 227 -20.97 -6.74 -15.42
N SER A 228 -21.49 -7.93 -15.75
CA SER A 228 -21.86 -8.92 -14.74
C SER A 228 -20.61 -9.46 -14.03
N ILE A 229 -20.78 -10.07 -12.85
CA ILE A 229 -19.67 -10.66 -12.07
C ILE A 229 -18.85 -11.63 -12.94
N ILE A 230 -19.50 -12.47 -13.74
CA ILE A 230 -18.83 -13.42 -14.63
C ILE A 230 -18.05 -12.67 -15.74
N GLY A 231 -18.63 -11.61 -16.30
CA GLY A 231 -17.96 -10.77 -17.30
C GLY A 231 -16.71 -10.07 -16.73
N ALA A 232 -16.83 -9.50 -15.53
CA ALA A 232 -15.74 -8.83 -14.84
C ALA A 232 -14.59 -9.81 -14.51
N THR A 233 -14.92 -11.03 -14.04
CA THR A 233 -13.92 -12.07 -13.76
C THR A 233 -13.16 -12.49 -15.02
N LYS A 234 -13.87 -12.72 -16.14
CA LYS A 234 -13.23 -13.06 -17.42
C LYS A 234 -12.30 -11.94 -17.89
N PHE A 235 -12.76 -10.70 -17.84
CA PHE A 235 -11.95 -9.54 -18.20
C PHE A 235 -10.70 -9.39 -17.34
N SER A 236 -10.82 -9.53 -16.02
CA SER A 236 -9.69 -9.48 -15.08
C SER A 236 -8.67 -10.59 -15.37
N PHE A 237 -9.13 -11.81 -15.62
CA PHE A 237 -8.25 -12.93 -15.95
C PHE A 237 -7.53 -12.72 -17.29
N SER A 238 -8.25 -12.29 -18.32
CA SER A 238 -7.65 -11.97 -19.63
C SER A 238 -6.60 -10.88 -19.53
N LEU A 239 -6.88 -9.79 -18.80
CA LEU A 239 -5.92 -8.71 -18.61
C LEU A 239 -4.68 -9.15 -17.82
N SER A 240 -4.88 -9.98 -16.79
CA SER A 240 -3.77 -10.56 -16.01
C SER A 240 -2.87 -11.44 -16.86
N PHE A 241 -3.46 -12.27 -17.75
CA PHE A 241 -2.71 -13.10 -18.67
C PHE A 241 -1.89 -12.27 -19.66
N VAL A 242 -2.50 -11.24 -20.26
CA VAL A 242 -1.79 -10.31 -21.17
C VAL A 242 -0.66 -9.59 -20.44
N ALA A 243 -0.88 -9.13 -19.21
CA ALA A 243 0.14 -8.48 -18.40
C ALA A 243 1.32 -9.42 -18.10
N TYR A 244 1.04 -10.69 -17.76
CA TYR A 244 2.07 -11.71 -17.57
C TYR A 244 2.87 -11.95 -18.85
N SER A 245 2.22 -12.13 -20.00
CA SER A 245 2.91 -12.30 -21.29
C SER A 245 3.79 -11.11 -21.64
N LEU A 246 3.31 -9.87 -21.43
CA LEU A 246 4.12 -8.67 -21.62
C LEU A 246 5.30 -8.60 -20.66
N SER A 247 5.12 -9.06 -19.42
CA SER A 247 6.19 -9.07 -18.41
C SER A 247 7.37 -9.97 -18.82
N LEU A 248 7.11 -11.05 -19.56
CA LEU A 248 8.15 -11.94 -20.10
C LEU A 248 9.06 -11.23 -21.11
N LEU A 249 8.55 -10.19 -21.79
CA LEU A 249 9.36 -9.43 -22.74
C LEU A 249 10.49 -8.64 -22.04
N HIS A 250 10.34 -8.32 -20.76
CA HIS A 250 11.40 -7.65 -20.00
C HIS A 250 12.68 -8.48 -19.87
N PHE A 251 12.62 -9.81 -20.00
CA PHE A 251 13.84 -10.64 -20.00
C PHE A 251 14.79 -10.31 -21.14
N PHE A 252 14.28 -9.74 -22.24
CA PHE A 252 15.08 -9.36 -23.40
C PHE A 252 15.66 -7.94 -23.28
N VAL A 253 15.24 -7.16 -22.28
CA VAL A 253 15.72 -5.78 -22.06
C VAL A 253 16.77 -5.80 -20.95
N GLY A 254 18.05 -5.71 -21.35
CA GLY A 254 19.19 -5.64 -20.42
C GLY A 254 19.64 -4.21 -20.11
N CYS A 255 20.25 -4.02 -18.94
CA CYS A 255 21.02 -2.84 -18.57
C CYS A 255 22.36 -3.27 -17.98
N GLU A 256 23.39 -2.41 -18.07
CA GLU A 256 24.68 -2.68 -17.45
C GLU A 256 24.54 -2.78 -15.92
N ASN A 257 25.10 -3.84 -15.35
CA ASN A 257 25.10 -4.05 -13.90
C ASN A 257 26.20 -3.21 -13.25
N HIS A 258 26.02 -2.91 -11.96
CA HIS A 258 27.02 -2.22 -11.17
C HIS A 258 28.31 -3.03 -11.08
N VAL A 259 29.46 -2.35 -11.24
CA VAL A 259 30.77 -2.98 -11.13
C VAL A 259 31.13 -3.24 -9.67
N VAL A 260 31.30 -4.52 -9.33
CA VAL A 260 31.75 -4.96 -8.01
C VAL A 260 33.16 -5.54 -8.14
N ALA A 261 34.11 -4.91 -7.44
CA ALA A 261 35.48 -5.39 -7.37
C ALA A 261 35.50 -6.83 -6.80
N GLY A 262 36.21 -7.72 -7.49
CA GLY A 262 36.29 -9.15 -7.18
C GLY A 262 35.19 -10.03 -7.80
N ILE A 263 34.16 -9.45 -8.42
CA ILE A 263 33.07 -10.21 -9.08
C ILE A 263 33.01 -9.88 -10.58
N THR A 264 32.90 -8.60 -10.92
CA THR A 264 32.79 -8.15 -12.32
C THR A 264 34.07 -7.47 -12.82
N VAL A 265 34.92 -6.98 -11.92
CA VAL A 265 36.21 -6.37 -12.24
C VAL A 265 37.27 -6.85 -11.23
N SER A 266 38.55 -6.90 -11.64
CA SER A 266 39.64 -7.32 -10.75
C SER A 266 39.85 -6.30 -9.62
N TYR A 267 40.49 -6.71 -8.51
CA TYR A 267 40.84 -5.81 -7.41
C TYR A 267 42.00 -4.84 -7.72
N ASN A 268 42.66 -5.00 -8.87
CA ASN A 268 43.76 -4.13 -9.32
C ASN A 268 43.28 -2.79 -9.85
#